data_AF-A0A660YK66-F1
#
_entry.id   AF-A0A660YK66-F1
#
_cell.length_a   1.000
_cell.length_b   1.000
_cell.length_c   1.000
_cell.angle_alpha   90.00
_cell.angle_beta   90.00
_cell.angle_gamma   90.00
#
_symmetry.space_group_name_H-M   'P 1'
#
loop_
_entity.id
_entity.type
_entity.pdbx_description
1 polymer ?
#
loop_
_entity_poly.entity_id
_entity_poly.type
_entity_poly.pdbx_seq_one_letter_code
_entity_poly.pdbx_strand_id
1 'polypeptide(L)'
;MLKNTILLSIVASIIGVIIAACNSASVNKKPAPVVVFQTTMGDIEIKLFPKDAPVSVENFLSYVRAGFYNGTVFHRVIDGFMIQGGGFDANLNRKPTNPAIINEADNGLKNY
;
A
#
# COMPACT_ATOMS: atom_id res chain seq x y z
N MET A 1 45.92 -26.29 34.70
CA MET A 1 45.91 -26.22 33.22
C MET A 1 44.52 -26.41 32.61
N LEU A 2 43.65 -27.29 33.13
CA LEU A 2 42.32 -27.56 32.54
C LEU A 2 41.25 -26.45 32.73
N LYS A 3 41.32 -25.66 33.83
CA LYS A 3 40.31 -24.62 34.14
C LYS A 3 40.39 -23.38 33.23
N ASN A 4 41.59 -22.99 32.77
CA ASN A 4 41.76 -21.84 31.88
C ASN A 4 41.33 -22.13 30.44
N THR A 5 41.45 -23.39 29.98
CA THR A 5 41.04 -23.81 28.65
C THR A 5 39.51 -23.83 28.50
N ILE A 6 38.77 -24.18 29.56
CA ILE A 6 37.30 -24.20 29.59
C ILE A 6 36.73 -22.77 29.66
N LEU A 7 37.41 -21.85 30.36
CA LEU A 7 36.97 -20.45 30.44
C LEU A 7 37.13 -19.71 29.09
N LEU A 8 38.20 -20.01 28.34
CA LEU A 8 38.46 -19.40 27.02
C LEU A 8 37.45 -19.86 25.95
N SER A 9 37.00 -21.12 26.00
CA SER A 9 36.02 -21.66 25.06
C SER A 9 34.61 -21.11 25.30
N ILE A 10 34.22 -20.88 26.55
CA ILE A 10 32.93 -20.26 26.89
C ILE A 10 32.87 -18.81 26.43
N VAL A 11 33.95 -18.03 26.62
CA VAL A 11 34.03 -16.63 26.16
C VAL A 11 33.99 -16.53 24.63
N ALA A 12 34.67 -17.43 23.91
CA ALA A 12 34.66 -17.49 22.45
C ALA A 12 33.26 -17.83 21.88
N SER A 13 32.51 -18.73 22.52
CA SER A 13 31.12 -19.04 22.13
C SER A 13 30.15 -17.89 22.40
N ILE A 14 30.35 -17.12 23.48
CA ILE A 14 29.49 -15.96 23.79
C ILE A 14 29.73 -14.81 22.79
N ILE A 15 30.98 -14.58 22.37
CA ILE A 15 31.32 -13.56 21.37
C ILE A 15 30.77 -13.94 19.98
N GLY A 16 30.85 -15.22 19.60
CA GLY A 16 30.29 -15.71 18.34
C GLY A 16 28.76 -15.59 18.24
N VAL A 17 28.05 -15.71 19.36
CA VAL A 17 26.58 -15.55 19.42
C VAL A 17 26.15 -14.08 19.33
N ILE A 18 26.94 -13.15 19.88
CA ILE A 18 26.63 -11.71 19.85
C ILE A 18 26.80 -11.12 18.44
N ILE A 19 27.79 -11.59 17.66
CA ILE A 19 28.02 -11.11 16.29
C ILE A 19 26.91 -11.58 15.33
N ALA A 20 26.30 -12.75 15.56
CA ALA A 20 25.17 -13.24 14.76
C ALA A 20 23.84 -12.51 15.03
N ALA A 21 23.70 -11.84 16.19
CA ALA A 21 22.48 -11.12 16.58
C ALA A 21 22.37 -9.70 16.01
N CYS A 22 23.43 -9.17 15.39
CA CYS A 22 23.47 -7.82 14.82
C CYS A 22 23.35 -7.78 13.28
N ASN A 23 22.68 -8.75 12.66
CA ASN A 23 22.14 -8.53 11.34
C ASN A 23 20.87 -7.68 11.46
N SER A 24 21.05 -6.37 11.61
CA SER A 24 19.97 -5.41 11.43
C SER A 24 19.41 -5.61 10.02
N ALA A 25 18.26 -6.29 9.93
CA ALA A 25 17.51 -6.39 8.71
C ALA A 25 17.17 -4.98 8.25
N SER A 26 17.87 -4.52 7.21
CA SER A 26 17.55 -3.26 6.53
C SER A 26 16.14 -3.42 5.97
N VAL A 27 15.17 -2.79 6.63
CA VAL A 27 13.79 -2.72 6.14
C VAL A 27 13.82 -1.83 4.91
N ASN A 28 13.97 -2.44 3.74
CA ASN A 28 13.80 -1.79 2.44
C ASN A 28 12.36 -1.29 2.33
N LYS A 29 12.14 -0.04 2.78
CA LYS A 29 10.84 0.63 2.70
C LYS A 29 10.59 1.00 1.25
N LYS A 30 9.90 0.13 0.50
CA LYS A 30 9.45 0.44 -0.87
C LYS A 30 8.65 1.75 -0.83
N PRO A 31 8.85 2.67 -1.80
CA PRO A 31 8.08 3.90 -1.89
C PRO A 31 6.59 3.56 -2.08
N ALA A 32 5.73 4.43 -1.56
CA ALA A 32 4.29 4.30 -1.70
C ALA A 32 3.89 4.39 -3.19
N PRO A 33 2.97 3.54 -3.69
CA PRO A 33 2.49 3.62 -5.07
C PRO A 33 1.83 4.97 -5.36
N VAL A 34 2.06 5.49 -6.56
CA VAL A 34 1.45 6.72 -7.08
C VAL A 34 0.74 6.39 -8.38
N VAL A 35 -0.48 6.90 -8.55
CA VAL A 35 -1.30 6.78 -9.75
C VAL A 35 -1.66 8.17 -10.24
N VAL A 36 -1.53 8.41 -11.54
CA VAL A 36 -1.96 9.66 -12.18
C VAL A 36 -3.24 9.39 -12.95
N PHE A 37 -4.30 10.10 -12.61
CA PHE A 37 -5.50 10.17 -13.45
C PHE A 37 -5.36 11.34 -14.42
N GLN A 38 -5.25 11.01 -15.70
CA GLN A 38 -5.36 11.97 -16.78
C GLN A 38 -6.84 12.25 -17.03
N THR A 39 -7.28 13.45 -16.67
CA THR A 39 -8.68 13.87 -16.86
C THR A 39 -8.78 14.96 -17.92
N THR A 40 -9.99 15.23 -18.40
CA THR A 40 -10.23 16.34 -19.33
C THR A 40 -9.99 17.72 -18.71
N MET A 41 -9.90 17.80 -17.38
CA MET A 41 -9.67 19.04 -16.62
C MET A 41 -8.24 19.14 -16.07
N GLY A 42 -7.34 18.23 -16.47
CA GLY A 42 -5.96 18.15 -16.00
C GLY A 42 -5.65 16.87 -15.24
N ASP A 43 -4.41 16.75 -14.80
CA ASP A 43 -3.90 15.56 -14.13
C ASP A 43 -4.17 15.61 -12.62
N ILE A 44 -4.59 14.48 -12.06
CA ILE A 44 -4.74 14.27 -10.61
C ILE A 44 -3.75 13.20 -10.19
N GLU A 45 -2.76 13.56 -9.37
CA GLU A 45 -1.81 12.62 -8.77
C GLU A 45 -2.35 12.08 -7.45
N ILE A 46 -2.36 10.75 -7.30
CA ILE A 46 -2.89 10.05 -6.13
C ILE A 46 -1.79 9.17 -5.55
N LYS A 47 -1.37 9.50 -4.32
CA LYS A 47 -0.51 8.64 -3.50
C LYS A 47 -1.34 7.65 -2.70
N LEU A 48 -0.95 6.39 -2.71
CA LEU A 48 -1.66 5.29 -2.04
C LEU A 48 -0.95 4.87 -0.74
N PHE A 49 -1.71 4.25 0.18
CA PHE A 49 -1.24 3.85 1.51
C PHE A 49 -1.36 2.33 1.71
N PRO A 50 -0.50 1.50 1.08
CA PRO A 50 -0.63 0.04 1.10
C PRO A 50 -0.37 -0.59 2.48
N LYS A 51 0.24 0.14 3.42
CA LYS A 51 0.38 -0.33 4.79
C LYS A 51 -0.92 -0.23 5.58
N ASP A 52 -1.67 0.85 5.35
CA ASP A 52 -2.86 1.19 6.12
C ASP A 52 -4.14 0.59 5.49
N ALA A 53 -4.16 0.39 4.17
CA ALA A 53 -5.28 -0.20 3.43
C ALA A 53 -4.82 -1.20 2.35
N PRO A 54 -4.18 -2.33 2.74
CA PRO A 54 -3.56 -3.25 1.80
C PRO A 54 -4.54 -3.85 0.78
N VAL A 55 -5.73 -4.27 1.21
CA VAL A 55 -6.72 -4.90 0.31
C VAL A 55 -7.32 -3.87 -0.63
N SER A 56 -7.62 -2.67 -0.13
CA SER A 56 -8.20 -1.58 -0.90
C SER A 56 -7.23 -1.05 -1.95
N VAL A 57 -5.96 -0.89 -1.58
CA VAL A 57 -4.90 -0.44 -2.50
C VAL A 57 -4.65 -1.48 -3.59
N GLU A 58 -4.57 -2.77 -3.24
CA GLU A 58 -4.36 -3.81 -4.25
C GLU A 58 -5.57 -3.93 -5.20
N ASN A 59 -6.80 -3.87 -4.68
CA ASN A 59 -8.00 -3.85 -5.49
C ASN A 59 -8.03 -2.63 -6.44
N PHE A 60 -7.73 -1.43 -5.95
CA PHE A 60 -7.65 -0.23 -6.78
C PHE A 60 -6.60 -0.36 -7.89
N LEU A 61 -5.39 -0.79 -7.54
CA LEU A 61 -4.31 -0.99 -8.52
C LEU A 61 -4.64 -2.08 -9.53
N SER A 62 -5.42 -3.10 -9.16
CA SER A 62 -5.91 -4.11 -10.11
C SER A 62 -6.77 -3.49 -11.21
N TYR A 63 -7.69 -2.58 -10.85
CA TYR A 63 -8.52 -1.85 -11.82
C TYR A 63 -7.69 -0.89 -12.67
N VAL A 64 -6.70 -0.19 -12.07
CA VAL A 64 -5.77 0.67 -12.82
C VAL A 64 -5.00 -0.14 -13.87
N ARG A 65 -4.39 -1.27 -13.48
CA ARG A 65 -3.63 -2.12 -14.39
C ARG A 65 -4.49 -2.75 -15.48
N ALA A 66 -5.76 -3.02 -15.20
CA ALA A 66 -6.73 -3.51 -16.18
C ALA A 66 -7.25 -2.41 -17.12
N GLY A 67 -6.87 -1.14 -16.94
CA GLY A 67 -7.40 -0.01 -17.71
C GLY A 67 -8.88 0.27 -17.42
N PHE A 68 -9.42 -0.24 -16.31
CA PHE A 68 -10.85 -0.19 -16.02
C PHE A 68 -11.38 1.24 -15.89
N TYR A 69 -10.58 2.16 -15.32
CA TYR A 69 -10.98 3.56 -15.14
C TYR A 69 -10.94 4.37 -16.45
N ASN A 70 -10.38 3.83 -17.52
CA ASN A 70 -10.34 4.53 -18.81
C ASN A 70 -11.76 4.72 -19.36
N GLY A 71 -12.03 5.95 -19.80
CA GLY A 71 -13.36 6.36 -20.29
C GLY A 71 -14.44 6.44 -19.21
N THR A 72 -14.07 6.37 -17.91
CA THR A 72 -15.04 6.60 -16.83
C THR A 72 -15.17 8.08 -16.51
N VAL A 73 -16.31 8.44 -15.90
CA VAL A 73 -16.62 9.83 -15.50
C VAL A 73 -16.76 9.99 -13.99
N PHE A 74 -16.54 11.23 -13.52
CA PHE A 74 -17.02 11.68 -12.21
C PHE A 74 -18.52 11.93 -12.29
N HIS A 75 -19.31 10.88 -12.04
CA HIS A 75 -20.77 10.90 -12.20
C HIS A 75 -21.50 11.62 -11.05
N ARG A 76 -20.80 11.92 -9.95
CA ARG A 76 -21.36 12.65 -8.81
C ARG A 76 -20.37 13.68 -8.30
N VAL A 77 -20.74 14.95 -8.39
CA VAL A 77 -19.95 16.11 -7.96
C VAL A 77 -20.84 16.95 -7.06
N ILE A 78 -20.42 17.13 -5.79
CA ILE A 78 -21.15 17.94 -4.81
C ILE A 78 -20.17 18.94 -4.23
N ASP A 79 -20.43 20.22 -4.52
CA ASP A 79 -19.62 21.32 -4.00
C ASP A 79 -19.62 21.35 -2.46
N GLY A 80 -18.47 21.68 -1.88
CA GLY A 80 -18.25 21.64 -0.42
C GLY A 80 -18.28 20.24 0.20
N PHE A 81 -18.33 19.16 -0.59
CA PHE A 81 -18.32 17.79 -0.08
C PHE A 81 -17.30 16.88 -0.77
N MET A 82 -17.64 16.34 -1.96
CA MET A 82 -16.75 15.39 -2.64
C MET A 82 -17.09 15.22 -4.13
N ILE A 83 -16.16 14.56 -4.83
CA ILE A 83 -16.37 14.02 -6.17
C ILE A 83 -16.25 12.49 -6.12
N GLN A 84 -17.12 11.80 -6.84
CA GLN A 84 -17.17 10.34 -6.91
C GLN A 84 -17.22 9.89 -8.38
N GLY A 85 -16.37 8.91 -8.73
CA GLY A 85 -16.17 8.46 -10.11
C GLY A 85 -15.84 6.97 -10.21
N GLY A 86 -15.37 6.56 -11.38
CA GLY A 86 -14.81 5.23 -11.62
C GLY A 86 -15.80 4.09 -11.84
N GLY A 87 -17.10 4.33 -11.79
CA GLY A 87 -18.14 3.29 -11.95
C GLY A 87 -19.00 3.36 -13.21
N PHE A 88 -18.95 4.48 -13.93
CA PHE A 88 -19.83 4.76 -15.07
C PHE A 88 -19.05 5.27 -16.27
N ASP A 89 -19.49 4.90 -17.48
CA ASP A 89 -18.99 5.48 -18.73
C ASP A 89 -19.60 6.88 -18.99
N ALA A 90 -19.22 7.51 -20.10
CA ALA A 90 -19.71 8.84 -20.49
C ALA A 90 -21.23 8.91 -20.72
N ASN A 91 -21.88 7.77 -20.97
CA ASN A 91 -23.33 7.67 -21.17
C ASN A 91 -24.06 7.28 -19.87
N LEU A 92 -23.37 7.26 -18.73
CA LEU A 92 -23.90 6.84 -17.43
C LEU A 92 -24.35 5.37 -17.40
N ASN A 93 -23.74 4.52 -18.22
CA ASN A 93 -23.87 3.08 -18.06
C ASN A 93 -22.89 2.58 -17.01
N ARG A 94 -23.38 1.75 -16.08
CA ARG A 94 -22.54 1.15 -15.04
C ARG A 94 -21.59 0.11 -15.68
N LYS A 95 -20.29 0.22 -15.40
CA LYS A 95 -19.32 -0.80 -15.81
C LYS A 95 -19.37 -2.02 -14.86
N PRO A 96 -19.28 -3.26 -15.36
CA PRO A 96 -19.28 -4.46 -14.53
C PRO A 96 -18.02 -4.51 -13.66
N THR A 97 -18.15 -4.95 -12.40
CA THR A 97 -17.05 -4.94 -11.43
C THR A 97 -16.66 -6.36 -10.99
N ASN A 98 -15.46 -6.47 -10.40
CA ASN A 98 -15.08 -7.64 -9.61
C ASN A 98 -15.97 -7.73 -8.35
N PRO A 99 -15.94 -8.87 -7.63
CA PRO A 99 -16.60 -8.99 -6.32
C PRO A 99 -16.17 -7.90 -5.33
N ALA A 100 -17.06 -7.60 -4.38
CA ALA A 100 -16.79 -6.63 -3.33
C ALA A 100 -15.62 -7.08 -2.42
N ILE A 101 -14.88 -6.12 -1.89
CA ILE A 101 -13.78 -6.34 -0.94
C ILE A 101 -14.24 -6.07 0.50
N ILE A 102 -13.45 -6.55 1.47
CA ILE A 102 -13.64 -6.22 2.89
C ILE A 102 -13.42 -4.72 3.14
N ASN A 103 -14.12 -4.18 4.12
CA ASN A 103 -13.96 -2.79 4.53
C ASN A 103 -12.73 -2.62 5.44
N GLU A 104 -11.83 -1.69 5.09
CA GLU A 104 -10.62 -1.33 5.84
C GLU A 104 -10.71 0.08 6.46
N ALA A 105 -11.90 0.65 6.64
CA ALA A 105 -12.07 2.02 7.14
C ALA A 105 -11.60 2.24 8.59
N ASP A 106 -11.53 1.17 9.39
CA ASP A 106 -10.98 1.22 10.76
C ASP A 106 -9.44 1.09 10.75
N ASN A 107 -8.77 1.94 9.98
CA ASN A 107 -7.31 1.95 9.82
C ASN A 107 -6.64 3.21 10.37
N GLY A 108 -7.41 4.10 11.02
CA GLY A 108 -6.92 5.34 11.60
C GLY A 108 -6.72 6.51 10.61
N LEU A 109 -6.92 6.29 9.30
CA LEU A 109 -6.96 7.38 8.33
C LEU A 109 -8.30 8.13 8.40
N LYS A 110 -8.25 9.46 8.29
CA LYS A 110 -9.43 10.32 8.35
C LYS A 110 -9.83 10.80 6.96
N ASN A 111 -11.14 10.88 6.73
CA ASN A 111 -11.73 11.69 5.67
C ASN A 111 -11.92 13.09 6.23
N TYR A 112 -11.29 14.11 5.64
CA TYR A 112 -11.44 15.51 6.03
C TYR A 112 -11.92 16.34 4.86
#